data_AF-A0A943XVD8-F1
#
_entry.id   AF-A0A943XVD8-F1
#
_cell.length_a   1.000
_cell.length_b   1.000
_cell.length_c   1.000
_cell.angle_alpha   90.00
_cell.angle_beta   90.00
_cell.angle_gamma   90.00
#
_symmetry.space_group_name_H-M   'P 1'
#
loop_
_entity.id
_entity.type
_entity.pdbx_description
1 polymer ?
#
loop_
_entity_poly.entity_id
_entity_poly.type
_entity_poly.pdbx_seq_one_letter_code
_entity_poly.pdbx_strand_id
1 'polypeptide(L)'
;MKEQNKKVRDQNDVGGFLKGVEVIGNKLPHPAIIFAILSVIVIIVSYFAAKSGMSVTYFDAKAGEEVTKEAVSLLNREGLAYIFNSATENYTGFAPLGTVLVAMLGVGVAENSGLFDSTLKKLLSNVNPTVLSATVVFAGVMSNIASDAGYLVVVPLGALIFANAGRHPLAGIAAAFAGVSGGFSANLVLGTTDPLLTNITNEALKAGGIDVTLAATCNLYFLFVSTFLITIVGTLVTNKIVEKNLGEYHGTYQVDEKPLTELEMKGLRNALIALIIFVAIMAFLMFPANAPFKTFEESKNAMTLTFFLGHGLIPAMLLLFLVPGLAYGKTVGTIKTSHDLVDTMTKAMQGMGGYLVLAFFAAQFVSYFNKTNLGLILAKNGADFLDSINLKGLPLLLLFILLSAFLNLFMGSASAKWAIMAPIFVPMMYNLGLSPALTQVAYRIGDSSTNIITPLMSYFAMIVVFMQKYDKDSGLGTLTSMMLPYSMCFLVGWSLLMIVWYLIGIPVGPEAPLHVQDMVSMLFI
;
A
#
# COMPACT_ATOMS: atom_id res chain seq x y z
N MET A 1 33.00 29.74 38.64
CA MET A 1 31.86 29.89 39.57
C MET A 1 30.85 30.83 38.91
N LYS A 2 29.65 30.46 38.47
CA LYS A 2 28.82 29.25 38.62
C LYS A 2 28.12 29.01 37.28
N GLU A 3 28.17 27.77 36.81
CA GLU A 3 27.26 27.24 35.80
C GLU A 3 25.81 27.46 36.23
N GLN A 4 24.99 28.04 35.35
CA GLN A 4 23.55 27.81 35.39
C GLN A 4 23.23 26.74 34.35
N ASN A 5 23.44 25.49 34.77
CA ASN A 5 22.76 24.32 34.23
C ASN A 5 21.25 24.52 34.43
N LYS A 6 20.59 25.16 33.47
CA LYS A 6 19.14 25.20 33.40
C LYS A 6 18.70 23.84 32.88
N LYS A 7 18.30 22.98 33.82
CA LYS A 7 17.70 21.65 33.65
C LYS A 7 17.03 21.50 32.29
N VAL A 8 17.58 20.59 31.49
CA VAL A 8 16.94 19.90 30.38
C VAL A 8 15.55 19.47 30.85
N ARG A 9 14.49 20.07 30.28
CA ARG A 9 13.14 19.52 30.39
C ARG A 9 13.09 18.29 29.48
N ASP A 10 13.51 17.17 30.05
CA ASP A 10 13.20 15.84 29.57
C ASP A 10 11.73 15.57 29.93
N GLN A 11 10.82 15.68 28.94
CA GLN A 11 9.39 15.26 28.98
C GLN A 11 8.65 15.79 27.74
N ASN A 12 8.99 15.30 26.54
CA ASN A 12 8.04 15.35 25.41
C ASN A 12 7.12 14.13 25.55
N ASP A 13 5.88 14.44 25.90
CA ASP A 13 4.82 13.57 26.41
C ASP A 13 4.26 12.66 25.31
N VAL A 14 5.01 11.62 24.96
CA VAL A 14 4.46 10.49 24.22
C VAL A 14 3.49 9.79 25.16
N GLY A 15 2.20 9.82 24.86
CA GLY A 15 1.18 9.09 25.63
C GLY A 15 1.65 7.65 25.88
N GLY A 16 1.63 7.23 27.15
CA GLY A 16 2.43 6.09 27.65
C GLY A 16 2.28 4.77 26.87
N PHE A 17 1.11 4.53 26.25
CA PHE A 17 0.90 3.36 25.40
C PHE A 17 1.69 3.43 24.08
N LEU A 18 1.64 4.55 23.35
CA LEU A 18 2.37 4.72 22.08
C LEU A 18 3.87 4.74 22.32
N LYS A 19 4.32 5.34 23.44
CA LYS A 19 5.72 5.27 23.87
C LYS A 19 6.14 3.83 24.17
N GLY A 20 5.25 3.07 24.82
CA GLY A 20 5.47 1.64 25.07
C GLY A 20 5.61 0.84 23.78
N VAL A 21 4.71 1.06 22.80
CA VAL A 21 4.78 0.42 21.48
C VAL A 21 6.07 0.79 20.75
N GLU A 22 6.46 2.06 20.77
CA GLU A 22 7.71 2.54 20.18
C GLU A 22 8.94 1.92 20.84
N VAL A 23 9.01 1.93 22.18
CA VAL A 23 10.14 1.37 22.95
C VAL A 23 10.25 -0.13 22.76
N ILE A 24 9.13 -0.86 22.77
CA ILE A 24 9.13 -2.31 22.51
C ILE A 24 9.52 -2.57 21.04
N GLY A 25 8.95 -1.81 20.11
CA GLY A 25 9.20 -1.93 18.68
C GLY A 25 10.65 -1.61 18.30
N ASN A 26 11.27 -0.60 18.92
CA ASN A 26 12.67 -0.24 18.70
C ASN A 26 13.65 -1.16 19.46
N LYS A 27 13.19 -1.91 20.47
CA LYS A 27 13.96 -3.02 21.08
C LYS A 27 13.98 -4.27 20.22
N LEU A 28 13.07 -4.41 19.25
CA LEU A 28 13.15 -5.50 18.29
C LEU A 28 14.42 -5.34 17.44
N PRO A 29 15.05 -6.44 17.02
CA PRO A 29 16.23 -6.38 16.18
C PRO A 29 15.92 -5.71 14.84
N HIS A 30 16.96 -5.32 14.11
CA HIS A 30 16.82 -4.64 12.82
C HIS A 30 15.78 -5.34 11.91
N PRO A 31 14.90 -4.62 11.19
CA PRO A 31 13.88 -5.17 10.29
C PRO A 31 14.25 -6.44 9.50
N ALA A 32 15.41 -6.41 8.84
CA ALA A 32 15.93 -7.55 8.07
C ALA A 32 16.11 -8.82 8.94
N ILE A 33 16.56 -8.64 10.19
CA ILE A 33 16.72 -9.70 11.18
C ILE A 33 15.37 -10.21 11.67
N ILE A 34 14.35 -9.35 11.80
CA ILE A 34 12.98 -9.80 12.10
C ILE A 34 12.51 -10.77 11.02
N PHE A 35 12.65 -10.42 9.74
CA PHE A 35 12.29 -11.32 8.64
C PHE A 35 13.12 -12.61 8.62
N ALA A 36 14.40 -12.54 8.97
CA ALA A 36 15.24 -13.73 9.12
C ALA A 36 14.72 -14.65 10.25
N ILE A 37 14.38 -14.08 11.41
CA ILE A 37 13.79 -14.80 12.54
C ILE A 37 12.45 -15.41 12.15
N LEU A 38 11.57 -14.64 11.49
CA LEU A 38 10.28 -15.13 11.01
C LEU A 38 10.44 -16.26 10.01
N SER A 39 11.43 -16.20 9.12
CA SER A 39 11.77 -17.28 8.19
C SER A 39 12.14 -18.57 8.95
N VAL A 40 12.98 -18.45 9.99
CA VAL A 40 13.34 -19.58 10.86
C VAL A 40 12.12 -20.13 11.61
N ILE A 41 11.26 -19.25 12.12
CA ILE A 41 10.01 -19.67 12.79
C ILE A 41 9.11 -20.43 11.82
N VAL A 42 8.92 -19.95 10.59
CA VAL A 42 8.12 -20.64 9.55
C VAL A 42 8.71 -22.01 9.26
N ILE A 43 10.03 -22.14 9.14
CA ILE A 43 10.70 -23.42 8.94
C ILE A 43 10.35 -24.40 10.07
N ILE A 44 10.42 -23.97 11.33
CA ILE A 44 10.13 -24.81 12.50
C ILE A 44 8.63 -25.14 12.60
N VAL A 45 7.75 -24.15 12.45
CA VAL A 45 6.30 -24.32 12.54
C VAL A 45 5.79 -25.25 11.45
N SER A 46 6.33 -25.11 10.23
CA SER A 46 5.97 -25.97 9.10
C SER A 46 6.25 -27.45 9.37
N TYR A 47 7.32 -27.76 10.11
CA TYR A 47 7.63 -29.12 10.52
C TYR A 47 6.57 -29.70 11.44
N PHE A 48 6.16 -28.95 12.46
CA PHE A 48 5.12 -29.42 13.40
C PHE A 48 3.75 -29.52 12.73
N ALA A 49 3.37 -28.55 11.90
CA ALA A 49 2.11 -28.56 11.16
C ALA A 49 2.02 -29.75 10.19
N ALA A 50 3.08 -30.01 9.43
CA ALA A 50 3.16 -31.18 8.56
C ALA A 50 3.13 -32.49 9.35
N LYS A 51 3.83 -32.56 10.48
CA LYS A 51 3.82 -33.74 11.35
C LYS A 51 2.45 -34.04 11.95
N SER A 52 1.65 -33.01 12.21
CA SER A 52 0.25 -33.18 12.64
C SER A 52 -0.71 -33.59 11.52
N GLY A 53 -0.25 -33.69 10.27
CA GLY A 53 -1.11 -33.99 9.11
C GLY A 53 -2.10 -32.87 8.81
N MET A 54 -1.75 -31.62 9.14
CA MET A 54 -2.62 -30.48 8.95
C MET A 54 -2.83 -30.24 7.45
N SER A 55 -4.07 -30.25 7.00
CA SER A 55 -4.44 -30.03 5.61
C SER A 55 -5.67 -29.14 5.52
N VAL A 56 -5.89 -28.60 4.33
CA VAL A 56 -7.04 -27.76 4.04
C VAL A 56 -7.58 -28.06 2.65
N THR A 57 -8.89 -28.22 2.56
CA THR A 57 -9.61 -28.28 1.29
C THR A 57 -10.32 -26.95 1.07
N TYR A 58 -10.10 -26.34 -0.09
CA TYR A 58 -10.76 -25.12 -0.51
C TYR A 58 -11.04 -25.17 -2.01
N PHE A 59 -12.05 -24.43 -2.46
CA PHE A 59 -12.30 -24.29 -3.89
C PHE A 59 -11.30 -23.30 -4.49
N ASP A 60 -10.47 -23.76 -5.44
CA ASP A 60 -9.54 -22.90 -6.16
C ASP A 60 -10.26 -22.25 -7.34
N ALA A 61 -10.59 -20.96 -7.19
CA ALA A 61 -11.24 -20.14 -8.19
C ALA A 61 -10.50 -20.09 -9.54
N LYS A 62 -9.17 -20.29 -9.58
CA LYS A 62 -8.41 -20.31 -10.83
C LYS A 62 -8.44 -21.67 -11.51
N ALA A 63 -8.47 -22.76 -10.74
CA ALA A 63 -8.51 -24.12 -11.27
C ALA A 63 -9.94 -24.60 -11.56
N GLY A 64 -10.95 -23.99 -10.92
CA GLY A 64 -12.34 -24.38 -11.07
C GLY A 64 -12.70 -25.70 -10.36
N GLU A 65 -11.87 -26.15 -9.41
CA GLU A 65 -12.05 -27.41 -8.68
C GLU A 65 -11.70 -27.28 -7.19
N GLU A 66 -12.19 -28.22 -6.39
CA GLU A 66 -11.76 -28.34 -5.00
C GLU A 66 -10.34 -28.89 -4.92
N VAL A 67 -9.46 -28.13 -4.27
CA VAL A 67 -8.05 -28.48 -4.10
C VAL A 67 -7.78 -28.71 -2.62
N THR A 68 -7.16 -29.85 -2.31
CA THR A 68 -6.62 -30.12 -0.98
C THR A 68 -5.13 -29.80 -0.95
N LYS A 69 -4.71 -28.96 0.00
CA LYS A 69 -3.31 -28.62 0.25
C LYS A 69 -2.93 -29.03 1.66
N GLU A 70 -1.84 -29.77 1.77
CA GLU A 70 -1.26 -30.17 3.06
C GLU A 70 -0.20 -29.17 3.52
N ALA A 71 0.02 -29.08 4.83
CA ALA A 71 1.15 -28.36 5.39
C ALA A 71 2.45 -29.03 4.91
N VAL A 72 3.32 -28.25 4.27
CA VAL A 72 4.60 -28.76 3.76
C VAL A 72 5.71 -28.36 4.73
N SER A 73 6.45 -29.34 5.25
CA SER A 73 7.62 -29.07 6.11
C SER A 73 8.81 -28.59 5.28
N LEU A 74 9.51 -27.57 5.76
CA LEU A 74 10.81 -27.18 5.23
C LEU A 74 11.99 -27.93 5.88
N LEU A 75 11.77 -28.62 7.01
CA LEU A 75 12.77 -29.47 7.68
C LEU A 75 12.70 -30.92 7.18
N ASN A 76 12.68 -31.08 5.86
CA ASN A 76 12.83 -32.37 5.19
C ASN A 76 13.80 -32.21 4.00
N ARG A 77 14.14 -33.31 3.31
CA ARG A 77 15.10 -33.30 2.21
C ARG A 77 14.74 -32.28 1.12
N GLU A 78 13.48 -32.25 0.71
CA GLU A 78 12.99 -31.36 -0.34
C GLU A 78 12.95 -29.90 0.11
N GLY A 79 12.53 -29.65 1.35
CA GLY A 79 12.47 -28.33 1.97
C GLY A 79 13.85 -27.70 2.14
N LEU A 80 14.84 -28.47 2.61
CA LEU A 80 16.22 -28.00 2.71
C LEU A 80 16.81 -27.72 1.32
N ALA A 81 16.54 -28.58 0.33
CA ALA A 81 16.96 -28.33 -1.04
C ALA A 81 16.28 -27.06 -1.60
N TYR A 82 15.00 -26.85 -1.32
CA TYR A 82 14.26 -25.65 -1.73
C TYR A 82 14.86 -24.38 -1.13
N ILE A 83 15.19 -24.37 0.18
CA ILE A 83 15.79 -23.21 0.86
C ILE A 83 17.03 -22.70 0.13
N PHE A 84 17.97 -23.59 -0.22
CA PHE A 84 19.22 -23.19 -0.87
C PHE A 84 19.06 -22.93 -2.38
N ASN A 85 18.29 -23.76 -3.08
CA ASN A 85 18.21 -23.68 -4.54
C ASN A 85 17.29 -22.56 -5.03
N SER A 86 16.31 -22.12 -4.23
CA SER A 86 15.36 -21.05 -4.60
C SER A 86 15.76 -19.67 -4.08
N ALA A 87 16.79 -19.52 -3.24
CA ALA A 87 17.06 -18.26 -2.54
C ALA A 87 17.23 -17.05 -3.47
N THR A 88 17.99 -17.22 -4.55
CA THR A 88 18.21 -16.16 -5.55
C THR A 88 16.94 -15.85 -6.34
N GLU A 89 16.21 -16.87 -6.77
CA GLU A 89 14.95 -16.73 -7.52
C GLU A 89 13.86 -16.07 -6.67
N ASN A 90 13.75 -16.45 -5.40
CA ASN A 90 12.86 -15.80 -4.43
C ASN A 90 13.17 -14.31 -4.34
N TYR A 91 14.45 -13.95 -4.27
CA TYR A 91 14.86 -12.55 -4.13
C TYR A 91 14.62 -11.75 -5.42
N THR A 92 15.11 -12.20 -6.57
CA THR A 92 14.96 -11.47 -7.84
C THR A 92 13.52 -11.48 -8.36
N GLY A 93 12.75 -12.53 -8.03
CA GLY A 93 11.32 -12.65 -8.32
C GLY A 93 10.41 -11.94 -7.31
N PHE A 94 10.98 -11.34 -6.24
CA PHE A 94 10.20 -10.57 -5.28
C PHE A 94 9.67 -9.31 -5.96
N ALA A 95 8.37 -9.30 -6.29
CA ALA A 95 7.74 -8.25 -7.09
C ALA A 95 8.07 -6.80 -6.66
N PRO A 96 8.14 -6.46 -5.35
CA PRO A 96 8.53 -5.12 -4.90
C PRO A 96 9.96 -4.74 -5.26
N LEU A 97 10.89 -5.70 -5.32
CA LEU A 97 12.31 -5.40 -5.55
C LEU A 97 12.51 -4.75 -6.92
N GLY A 98 12.06 -5.40 -7.99
CA GLY A 98 12.25 -4.90 -9.35
C GLY A 98 11.50 -3.60 -9.62
N THR A 99 10.25 -3.51 -9.15
CA THR A 99 9.39 -2.33 -9.33
C THR A 99 10.01 -1.09 -8.71
N VAL A 100 10.45 -1.19 -7.46
CA VAL A 100 11.05 -0.10 -6.70
C VAL A 100 12.35 0.37 -7.33
N LEU A 101 13.27 -0.56 -7.62
CA LEU A 101 14.60 -0.18 -8.11
C LEU A 101 14.51 0.54 -9.45
N VAL A 102 13.67 0.04 -10.37
CA VAL A 102 13.49 0.67 -11.69
C VAL A 102 12.88 2.06 -11.54
N ALA A 103 11.80 2.21 -10.76
CA ALA A 103 11.18 3.51 -10.57
C ALA A 103 12.12 4.52 -9.86
N MET A 104 12.92 4.06 -8.90
CA MET A 104 13.89 4.89 -8.17
C MET A 104 15.01 5.44 -9.06
N LEU A 105 15.32 4.82 -10.21
CA LEU A 105 16.22 5.43 -11.19
C LEU A 105 15.67 6.75 -11.72
N GLY A 106 14.38 6.80 -12.03
CA GLY A 106 13.71 8.03 -12.51
C GLY A 106 13.51 9.05 -11.40
N VAL A 107 12.99 8.61 -10.25
CA VAL A 107 12.79 9.47 -9.07
C VAL A 107 14.12 10.07 -8.61
N GLY A 108 15.19 9.26 -8.62
CA GLY A 108 16.54 9.69 -8.29
C GLY A 108 17.03 10.84 -9.17
N VAL A 109 16.72 10.82 -10.47
CA VAL A 109 17.06 11.93 -11.39
C VAL A 109 16.26 13.18 -11.05
N ALA A 110 14.95 13.06 -10.82
CA ALA A 110 14.09 14.19 -10.46
C ALA A 110 14.51 14.83 -9.12
N GLU A 111 14.84 14.02 -8.12
CA GLU A 111 15.26 14.49 -6.81
C GLU A 111 16.67 15.12 -6.88
N ASN A 112 17.67 14.37 -7.34
CA ASN A 112 19.07 14.84 -7.34
C ASN A 112 19.33 15.96 -8.37
N SER A 113 18.43 16.19 -9.33
CA SER A 113 18.50 17.37 -10.22
C SER A 113 18.03 18.65 -9.55
N GLY A 114 17.30 18.58 -8.43
CA GLY A 114 16.67 19.70 -7.74
C GLY A 114 15.25 20.04 -8.22
N LEU A 115 14.65 19.21 -9.10
CA LEU A 115 13.29 19.45 -9.61
C LEU A 115 12.27 19.42 -8.48
N PHE A 116 12.36 18.45 -7.57
CA PHE A 116 11.44 18.34 -6.44
C PHE A 116 11.54 19.54 -5.50
N ASP A 117 12.76 19.93 -5.12
CA ASP A 117 12.99 21.08 -4.25
C ASP A 117 12.36 22.35 -4.83
N SER A 118 12.59 22.62 -6.11
CA SER A 118 12.06 23.82 -6.76
C SER A 118 10.55 23.77 -7.00
N THR A 119 10.02 22.59 -7.33
CA THR A 119 8.56 22.41 -7.48
C THR A 119 7.87 22.66 -6.14
N LEU A 120 8.46 22.18 -5.03
CA LEU A 120 7.90 22.41 -3.71
C LEU A 120 7.98 23.86 -3.28
N LYS A 121 9.12 24.54 -3.46
CA LYS A 121 9.24 25.98 -3.22
C LYS A 121 8.13 26.75 -3.94
N LYS A 122 7.82 26.38 -5.19
CA LYS A 122 6.74 27.00 -5.98
C LYS A 122 5.36 26.69 -5.43
N LEU A 123 5.06 25.43 -5.17
CA LEU A 123 3.73 25.00 -4.70
C LEU A 123 3.42 25.59 -3.32
N LEU A 124 4.39 25.62 -2.41
CA LEU A 124 4.19 26.02 -1.02
C LEU A 124 4.23 27.51 -0.79
N SER A 125 4.67 28.30 -1.77
CA SER A 125 4.60 29.76 -1.71
C SER A 125 3.18 30.31 -1.43
N ASN A 126 2.12 29.50 -1.61
CA ASN A 126 0.72 29.87 -1.40
C ASN A 126 -0.18 28.82 -0.70
N VAL A 127 0.36 27.73 -0.12
CA VAL A 127 -0.50 26.73 0.54
C VAL A 127 -0.87 27.17 1.95
N ASN A 128 -2.18 27.26 2.23
CA ASN A 128 -2.68 27.51 3.58
C ASN A 128 -2.26 26.33 4.49
N PRO A 129 -1.49 26.58 5.58
CA PRO A 129 -1.04 25.52 6.51
C PRO A 129 -2.17 24.65 7.06
N THR A 130 -3.39 25.21 7.13
CA THR A 130 -4.59 24.56 7.68
C THR A 130 -5.06 23.37 6.85
N VAL A 131 -4.88 23.40 5.52
CA VAL A 131 -5.33 22.32 4.61
C VAL A 131 -4.21 21.38 4.19
N LEU A 132 -2.96 21.69 4.55
CA LEU A 132 -1.76 20.95 4.13
C LEU A 132 -1.88 19.44 4.36
N SER A 133 -2.28 19.04 5.57
CA SER A 133 -2.43 17.61 5.90
C SER A 133 -3.53 16.95 5.08
N ALA A 134 -4.65 17.64 4.86
CA ALA A 134 -5.74 17.13 4.04
C ALA A 134 -5.31 16.95 2.59
N THR A 135 -4.57 17.90 2.04
CA THR A 135 -4.02 17.80 0.67
C THR A 135 -3.07 16.62 0.55
N VAL A 136 -2.18 16.41 1.52
CA VAL A 136 -1.21 15.30 1.49
C VAL A 136 -1.90 13.94 1.64
N VAL A 137 -2.82 13.79 2.59
CA VAL A 137 -3.58 12.54 2.77
C VAL A 137 -4.43 12.26 1.53
N PHE A 138 -5.15 13.25 1.01
CA PHE A 138 -5.98 13.11 -0.19
C PHE A 138 -5.16 12.73 -1.42
N ALA A 139 -4.02 13.38 -1.64
CA ALA A 139 -3.09 13.01 -2.71
C ALA A 139 -2.58 11.57 -2.54
N GLY A 140 -2.35 11.14 -1.30
CA GLY A 140 -2.04 9.75 -0.96
C GLY A 140 -3.15 8.79 -1.38
N VAL A 141 -4.40 9.04 -0.98
CA VAL A 141 -5.55 8.18 -1.31
C VAL A 141 -5.71 8.06 -2.83
N MET A 142 -5.65 9.19 -3.55
CA MET A 142 -5.81 9.23 -5.01
C MET A 142 -4.66 8.59 -5.78
N SER A 143 -3.51 8.35 -5.13
CA SER A 143 -2.35 7.74 -5.78
C SER A 143 -2.53 6.25 -6.08
N ASN A 144 -3.55 5.59 -5.50
CA ASN A 144 -3.85 4.19 -5.77
C ASN A 144 -4.23 3.90 -7.23
N ILE A 145 -4.66 4.91 -8.00
CA ILE A 145 -4.86 4.81 -9.46
C ILE A 145 -3.55 4.40 -10.15
N ALA A 146 -2.43 4.89 -9.62
CA ALA A 146 -1.09 4.53 -10.06
C ALA A 146 -0.52 3.31 -9.31
N SER A 147 -1.39 2.55 -8.62
CA SER A 147 -1.03 1.36 -7.83
C SER A 147 0.08 1.70 -6.82
N ASP A 148 1.16 0.92 -6.81
CA ASP A 148 2.28 1.08 -5.90
C ASP A 148 3.14 2.33 -6.14
N ALA A 149 2.89 3.09 -7.22
CA ALA A 149 3.61 4.33 -7.50
C ALA A 149 3.46 5.38 -6.40
N GLY A 150 2.33 5.37 -5.69
CA GLY A 150 2.05 6.30 -4.60
C GLY A 150 3.11 6.27 -3.51
N TYR A 151 3.63 5.08 -3.18
CA TYR A 151 4.65 4.91 -2.13
C TYR A 151 5.95 5.62 -2.47
N LEU A 152 6.34 5.57 -3.75
CA LEU A 152 7.63 6.07 -4.22
C LEU A 152 7.66 7.59 -4.35
N VAL A 153 6.50 8.20 -4.54
CA VAL A 153 6.39 9.59 -4.96
C VAL A 153 5.73 10.42 -3.87
N VAL A 154 4.54 10.02 -3.44
CA VAL A 154 3.71 10.85 -2.55
C VAL A 154 4.28 10.88 -1.14
N VAL A 155 4.85 9.77 -0.66
CA VAL A 155 5.44 9.69 0.69
C VAL A 155 6.62 10.64 0.89
N PRO A 156 7.69 10.59 0.07
CA PRO A 156 8.81 11.51 0.24
C PRO A 156 8.39 12.97 -0.02
N LEU A 157 7.45 13.21 -0.95
CA LEU A 157 6.88 14.54 -1.17
C LEU A 157 6.12 15.05 0.07
N GLY A 158 5.35 14.19 0.75
CA GLY A 158 4.67 14.55 2.00
C GLY A 158 5.63 15.05 3.06
N ALA A 159 6.78 14.38 3.20
CA ALA A 159 7.85 14.78 4.12
C ALA A 159 8.37 16.19 3.80
N LEU A 160 8.74 16.42 2.54
CA LEU A 160 9.27 17.69 2.08
C LEU A 160 8.23 18.81 2.20
N ILE A 161 6.95 18.51 1.95
CA ILE A 161 5.84 19.46 2.05
C ILE A 161 5.67 19.95 3.48
N PHE A 162 5.72 19.03 4.45
CA PHE A 162 5.65 19.38 5.86
C PHE A 162 6.88 20.16 6.31
N ALA A 163 8.08 19.69 5.93
CA ALA A 163 9.33 20.34 6.25
C ALA A 163 9.34 21.83 5.82
N ASN A 164 8.99 22.08 4.55
CA ASN A 164 8.94 23.43 3.98
C ASN A 164 7.83 24.31 4.55
N ALA A 165 6.79 23.72 5.15
CA ALA A 165 5.76 24.46 5.88
C ALA A 165 6.15 24.71 7.36
N GLY A 166 7.39 24.41 7.75
CA GLY A 166 7.84 24.51 9.15
C GLY A 166 7.24 23.45 10.08
N ARG A 167 6.67 22.38 9.51
CA ARG A 167 6.00 21.29 10.22
C ARG A 167 6.90 20.06 10.26
N HIS A 168 6.59 19.11 11.14
CA HIS A 168 7.45 17.95 11.36
C HIS A 168 7.48 17.04 10.10
N PRO A 169 8.64 16.80 9.45
CA PRO A 169 8.71 16.04 8.19
C PRO A 169 8.18 14.60 8.33
N LEU A 170 8.44 13.94 9.46
CA LEU A 170 7.92 12.60 9.75
C LEU A 170 6.38 12.58 9.82
N ALA A 171 5.72 13.68 10.25
CA ALA A 171 4.27 13.78 10.19
C ALA A 171 3.77 13.85 8.73
N GLY A 172 4.55 14.45 7.84
CA GLY A 172 4.28 14.44 6.40
C GLY A 172 4.44 13.07 5.77
N ILE A 173 5.49 12.33 6.14
CA ILE A 173 5.66 10.91 5.76
C ILE A 173 4.45 10.10 6.24
N ALA A 174 4.06 10.28 7.50
CA ALA A 174 2.93 9.60 8.11
C ALA A 174 1.61 9.87 7.38
N ALA A 175 1.30 11.16 7.14
CA ALA A 175 0.09 11.57 6.46
C ALA A 175 0.00 11.00 5.04
N ALA A 176 1.10 11.09 4.29
CA ALA A 176 1.15 10.55 2.93
C ALA A 176 1.05 9.02 2.94
N PHE A 177 1.81 8.34 3.80
CA PHE A 177 1.80 6.87 3.89
C PHE A 177 0.43 6.33 4.32
N ALA A 178 -0.23 7.01 5.27
CA ALA A 178 -1.60 6.70 5.66
C ALA A 178 -2.57 6.84 4.47
N GLY A 179 -2.46 7.91 3.68
CA GLY A 179 -3.28 8.08 2.48
C GLY A 179 -3.03 6.99 1.44
N VAL A 180 -1.77 6.75 1.07
CA VAL A 180 -1.37 5.78 0.03
C VAL A 180 -1.76 4.35 0.42
N SER A 181 -1.48 3.96 1.66
CA SER A 181 -1.53 2.56 2.09
C SER A 181 -2.74 2.22 2.95
N GLY A 182 -3.04 3.09 3.93
CA GLY A 182 -4.22 2.96 4.77
C GLY A 182 -5.51 3.30 4.02
N GLY A 183 -5.42 4.16 3.00
CA GLY A 183 -6.50 4.50 2.08
C GLY A 183 -6.50 3.72 0.77
N PHE A 184 -5.70 2.65 0.64
CA PHE A 184 -5.42 1.99 -0.64
C PHE A 184 -6.65 1.59 -1.45
N SER A 185 -7.72 1.12 -0.80
CA SER A 185 -8.96 0.75 -1.51
C SER A 185 -9.89 1.92 -1.83
N ALA A 186 -9.76 3.07 -1.14
CA ALA A 186 -10.64 4.21 -1.35
C ALA A 186 -10.22 4.98 -2.61
N ASN A 187 -11.18 5.32 -3.47
CA ASN A 187 -10.91 6.09 -4.68
C ASN A 187 -12.15 6.87 -5.14
N LEU A 188 -11.93 7.94 -5.91
CA LEU A 188 -13.01 8.66 -6.61
C LEU A 188 -13.30 8.07 -8.00
N VAL A 189 -12.35 7.32 -8.54
CA VAL A 189 -12.40 6.69 -9.86
C VAL A 189 -11.86 5.28 -9.78
N LEU A 190 -12.29 4.41 -10.68
CA LEU A 190 -11.84 3.02 -10.70
C LEU A 190 -10.31 2.93 -10.82
N GLY A 191 -9.71 2.22 -9.87
CA GLY A 191 -8.31 1.81 -9.89
C GLY A 191 -8.16 0.37 -10.39
N THR A 192 -6.92 -0.08 -10.51
CA THR A 192 -6.59 -1.46 -10.96
C THR A 192 -7.08 -2.53 -9.97
N THR A 193 -7.19 -2.18 -8.68
CA THR A 193 -7.69 -3.05 -7.61
C THR A 193 -9.17 -3.40 -7.75
N ASP A 194 -9.97 -2.53 -8.38
CA ASP A 194 -11.43 -2.71 -8.55
C ASP A 194 -11.80 -3.93 -9.41
N PRO A 195 -11.38 -4.01 -10.68
CA PRO A 195 -11.62 -5.21 -11.48
C PRO A 195 -10.85 -6.43 -10.93
N LEU A 196 -9.69 -6.24 -10.29
CA LEU A 196 -8.91 -7.34 -9.72
C LEU A 196 -9.68 -8.08 -8.62
N LEU A 197 -10.16 -7.36 -7.61
CA LEU A 197 -10.92 -7.97 -6.51
C LEU A 197 -12.28 -8.48 -6.97
N THR A 198 -12.94 -7.75 -7.87
CA THR A 198 -14.26 -8.16 -8.40
C THR A 198 -14.17 -9.43 -9.22
N ASN A 199 -13.13 -9.62 -10.03
CA ASN A 199 -12.93 -10.86 -10.79
C ASN A 199 -12.73 -12.05 -9.85
N ILE A 200 -11.94 -11.89 -8.78
CA ILE A 200 -11.78 -12.93 -7.75
C ILE A 200 -13.14 -13.26 -7.09
N THR A 201 -13.94 -12.25 -6.77
CA THR A 201 -15.29 -12.42 -6.23
C THR A 201 -16.21 -13.17 -7.19
N ASN A 202 -16.18 -12.84 -8.49
CA ASN A 202 -16.99 -13.53 -9.50
C ASN A 202 -16.59 -15.00 -9.68
N GLU A 203 -15.29 -15.30 -9.66
CA GLU A 203 -14.85 -16.69 -9.70
C GLU A 203 -15.26 -17.45 -8.42
N ALA A 204 -15.24 -16.79 -7.25
CA ALA A 204 -15.77 -17.35 -6.00
C ALA A 204 -17.29 -17.58 -6.03
N LEU A 205 -18.06 -16.77 -6.76
CA LEU A 205 -19.51 -16.97 -6.93
C LEU A 205 -19.81 -18.17 -7.83
N LYS A 206 -19.14 -18.27 -8.97
CA LYS A 206 -19.25 -19.42 -9.89
C LYS A 206 -18.86 -20.72 -9.19
N ALA A 207 -17.77 -20.68 -8.43
CA ALA A 207 -17.31 -21.78 -7.57
C ALA A 207 -18.40 -22.29 -6.61
N GLY A 208 -19.11 -21.35 -5.99
CA GLY A 208 -20.20 -21.65 -5.05
C GLY A 208 -21.51 -22.04 -5.72
N GLY A 209 -21.56 -22.18 -7.06
CA GLY A 209 -22.79 -22.46 -7.80
C GLY A 209 -23.80 -21.30 -7.81
N ILE A 210 -23.34 -20.06 -7.58
CA ILE A 210 -24.17 -18.87 -7.53
C ILE A 210 -24.09 -18.15 -8.87
N ASP A 211 -25.21 -18.13 -9.60
CA ASP A 211 -25.32 -17.48 -10.91
C ASP A 211 -25.55 -15.96 -10.77
N VAL A 212 -24.54 -15.27 -10.26
CA VAL A 212 -24.50 -13.82 -10.09
C VAL A 212 -23.15 -13.30 -10.57
N THR A 213 -23.17 -12.23 -11.37
CA THR A 213 -21.95 -11.55 -11.84
C THR A 213 -21.95 -10.11 -11.37
N LEU A 214 -20.86 -9.68 -10.72
CA LEU A 214 -20.64 -8.30 -10.32
C LEU A 214 -19.83 -7.53 -11.36
N ALA A 215 -20.20 -6.28 -11.60
CA ALA A 215 -19.38 -5.32 -12.33
C ALA A 215 -18.23 -4.79 -11.48
N ALA A 216 -17.12 -4.38 -12.11
CA ALA A 216 -15.98 -3.77 -11.41
C ALA A 216 -16.35 -2.48 -10.64
N THR A 217 -17.47 -1.86 -11.00
CA THR A 217 -18.06 -0.68 -10.35
C THR A 217 -18.84 -1.01 -9.07
N CYS A 218 -19.02 -2.27 -8.70
CA CYS A 218 -19.92 -2.70 -7.61
C CYS A 218 -19.63 -2.11 -6.22
N ASN A 219 -18.48 -1.48 -5.99
CA ASN A 219 -18.15 -0.81 -4.74
C ASN A 219 -17.98 0.72 -4.87
N LEU A 220 -18.21 1.29 -6.06
CA LEU A 220 -17.85 2.67 -6.40
C LEU A 220 -18.46 3.70 -5.45
N TYR A 221 -19.75 3.59 -5.10
CA TYR A 221 -20.41 4.58 -4.24
C TYR A 221 -19.80 4.60 -2.84
N PHE A 222 -19.56 3.42 -2.26
CA PHE A 222 -18.94 3.29 -0.96
C PHE A 222 -17.52 3.86 -0.94
N LEU A 223 -16.71 3.52 -1.94
CA LEU A 223 -15.31 3.95 -2.03
C LEU A 223 -15.16 5.45 -2.30
N PHE A 224 -16.08 6.02 -3.08
CA PHE A 224 -16.15 7.46 -3.31
C PHE A 224 -16.29 8.22 -2.00
N VAL A 225 -17.26 7.85 -1.16
CA VAL A 225 -17.46 8.47 0.16
C VAL A 225 -16.30 8.15 1.10
N SER A 226 -15.76 6.93 1.03
CA SER A 226 -14.60 6.51 1.81
C SER A 226 -13.39 7.41 1.58
N THR A 227 -13.19 7.92 0.35
CA THR A 227 -12.09 8.85 0.04
C THR A 227 -12.12 10.10 0.92
N PHE A 228 -13.29 10.69 1.09
CA PHE A 228 -13.46 11.87 1.93
C PHE A 228 -13.31 11.52 3.41
N LEU A 229 -13.88 10.39 3.85
CA LEU A 229 -13.74 9.91 5.22
C LEU A 229 -12.26 9.73 5.61
N ILE A 230 -11.50 8.97 4.81
CA ILE A 230 -10.09 8.67 5.06
C ILE A 230 -9.26 9.96 5.05
N THR A 231 -9.57 10.89 4.14
CA THR A 231 -8.94 12.21 4.12
C THR A 231 -9.19 12.98 5.41
N ILE A 232 -10.44 13.05 5.88
CA ILE A 232 -10.82 13.76 7.11
C ILE A 232 -10.16 13.11 8.32
N VAL A 233 -10.32 11.79 8.48
CA VAL A 233 -9.76 11.04 9.62
C VAL A 233 -8.23 11.15 9.62
N GLY A 234 -7.59 10.98 8.47
CA GLY A 234 -6.14 11.07 8.34
C GLY A 234 -5.62 12.46 8.68
N THR A 235 -6.33 13.51 8.26
CA THR A 235 -6.03 14.89 8.63
C THR A 235 -6.10 15.11 10.14
N LEU A 236 -7.17 14.61 10.78
CA LEU A 236 -7.37 14.75 12.22
C LEU A 236 -6.29 14.01 13.00
N VAL A 237 -5.96 12.77 12.61
CA VAL A 237 -4.91 11.97 13.24
C VAL A 237 -3.55 12.64 13.07
N THR A 238 -3.24 13.16 11.88
CA THR A 238 -2.00 13.90 11.61
C THR A 238 -1.86 15.09 12.56
N ASN A 239 -2.85 15.98 12.58
CA ASN A 239 -2.74 17.26 13.29
C ASN A 239 -2.88 17.11 14.80
N LYS A 240 -3.77 16.23 15.28
CA LYS A 240 -4.12 16.15 16.71
C LYS A 240 -3.34 15.09 17.48
N ILE A 241 -2.82 14.07 16.80
CA ILE A 241 -2.16 12.92 17.45
C ILE A 241 -0.69 12.87 17.02
N VAL A 242 -0.42 12.60 15.74
CA VAL A 242 0.94 12.25 15.30
C VAL A 242 1.89 13.43 15.36
N GLU A 243 1.53 14.57 14.78
CA GLU A 243 2.38 15.75 14.81
C GLU A 243 2.57 16.29 16.23
N LYS A 244 1.50 16.26 17.04
CA LYS A 244 1.56 16.65 18.45
C LYS A 244 2.52 15.75 19.24
N ASN A 245 2.54 14.45 18.95
CA ASN A 245 3.42 13.48 19.63
C ASN A 245 4.87 13.60 19.18
N LEU A 246 5.12 13.96 17.91
CA LEU A 246 6.46 14.16 17.37
C LEU A 246 7.12 15.43 17.93
N GLY A 247 6.34 16.46 18.24
CA GLY A 247 6.85 17.72 18.80
C GLY A 247 7.56 18.59 17.77
N GLU A 248 8.42 19.50 18.23
CA GLU A 248 9.18 20.38 17.35
C GLU A 248 10.29 19.60 16.62
N TYR A 249 10.42 19.84 15.32
CA TYR A 249 11.48 19.23 14.52
C TYR A 249 12.82 19.92 14.78
N HIS A 250 13.80 19.16 15.25
CA HIS A 250 15.17 19.63 15.50
C HIS A 250 16.22 19.00 14.56
N GLY A 251 15.78 18.33 13.49
CA GLY A 251 16.68 17.63 12.58
C GLY A 251 17.48 18.57 11.66
N THR A 252 18.35 17.98 10.86
CA THR A 252 19.33 18.71 10.03
C THR A 252 18.77 19.28 8.74
N TYR A 253 17.54 18.91 8.35
CA TYR A 253 16.92 19.42 7.14
C TYR A 253 16.45 20.86 7.38
N GLN A 254 17.21 21.84 6.88
CA GLN A 254 16.83 23.24 6.88
C GLN A 254 16.11 23.59 5.58
N VAL A 255 14.94 24.21 5.72
CA VAL A 255 14.21 24.81 4.60
C VAL A 255 15.09 25.90 4.00
N ASP A 256 15.43 25.77 2.73
CA ASP A 256 16.07 26.87 2.01
C ASP A 256 15.01 27.94 1.71
N GLU A 257 14.90 28.92 2.61
CA GLU A 257 13.96 30.06 2.53
C GLU A 257 14.21 30.97 1.32
N LYS A 258 15.27 30.73 0.55
CA LYS A 258 15.58 31.55 -0.63
C LYS A 258 14.49 31.39 -1.69
N PRO A 259 13.98 32.51 -2.22
CA PRO A 259 13.02 32.48 -3.31
C PRO A 259 13.63 31.80 -4.54
N LEU A 260 12.75 31.21 -5.36
CA LEU A 260 13.16 30.59 -6.62
C LEU A 260 13.90 31.59 -7.49
N THR A 261 15.09 31.20 -7.94
CA THR A 261 15.86 31.95 -8.93
C THR A 261 15.16 31.91 -10.28
N GLU A 262 15.46 32.89 -11.15
CA GLU A 262 14.95 32.89 -12.54
C GLU A 262 15.35 31.62 -13.31
N LEU A 263 16.54 31.08 -13.01
CA LEU A 263 17.04 29.86 -13.61
C LEU A 263 16.22 28.64 -13.18
N GLU A 264 15.92 28.50 -11.89
CA GLU A 264 15.03 27.45 -11.37
C GLU A 264 13.62 27.60 -11.94
N MET A 265 13.10 28.82 -12.05
CA MET A 265 11.78 29.07 -12.66
C MET A 265 11.74 28.65 -14.14
N LYS A 266 12.81 28.93 -14.89
CA LYS A 266 12.99 28.45 -16.27
C LYS A 266 13.12 26.94 -16.31
N GLY A 267 13.84 26.34 -15.36
CA GLY A 267 13.96 24.90 -15.17
C GLY A 267 12.60 24.23 -14.97
N LEU A 268 11.78 24.75 -14.06
CA LEU A 268 10.42 24.26 -13.79
C LEU A 268 9.53 24.33 -15.03
N ARG A 269 9.60 25.42 -15.80
CA ARG A 269 8.85 25.54 -17.05
C ARG A 269 9.28 24.49 -18.07
N ASN A 270 10.58 24.28 -18.24
CA ASN A 270 11.11 23.28 -19.17
C ASN A 270 10.77 21.85 -18.73
N ALA A 271 10.82 21.57 -17.43
CA ALA A 271 10.39 20.29 -16.86
C ALA A 271 8.90 20.04 -17.10
N LEU A 272 8.05 21.05 -16.89
CA LEU A 272 6.62 20.96 -17.17
C LEU A 272 6.33 20.73 -18.66
N ILE A 273 7.04 21.42 -19.56
CA ILE A 273 6.92 21.19 -21.01
C ILE A 273 7.32 19.74 -21.34
N ALA A 274 8.44 19.26 -20.81
CA ALA A 274 8.91 17.89 -21.02
C ALA A 274 7.91 16.86 -20.49
N LEU A 275 7.29 17.12 -19.33
CA LEU A 275 6.22 16.29 -18.77
C LEU A 275 4.98 16.27 -19.67
N ILE A 276 4.52 17.42 -20.15
CA ILE A 276 3.36 17.51 -21.06
C ILE A 276 3.64 16.76 -22.36
N ILE A 277 4.82 16.93 -22.94
CA ILE A 277 5.22 16.19 -24.16
C ILE A 277 5.23 14.69 -23.89
N PHE A 278 5.82 14.26 -22.76
CA PHE A 278 5.83 12.85 -22.38
C PHE A 278 4.41 12.29 -22.21
N VAL A 279 3.53 13.00 -21.49
CA VAL A 279 2.13 12.59 -21.29
C VAL A 279 1.38 12.53 -22.62
N ALA A 280 1.61 13.48 -23.53
CA ALA A 280 1.01 13.47 -24.86
C ALA A 280 1.48 12.28 -25.70
N ILE A 281 2.78 11.95 -25.65
CA ILE A 281 3.34 10.75 -26.30
C ILE A 281 2.71 9.49 -25.71
N MET A 282 2.67 9.36 -24.38
CA MET A 282 2.06 8.21 -23.72
C MET A 282 0.57 8.08 -24.06
N ALA A 283 -0.18 9.19 -24.07
CA ALA A 283 -1.58 9.20 -24.47
C ALA A 283 -1.78 8.74 -25.91
N PHE A 284 -0.93 9.19 -26.84
CA PHE A 284 -0.93 8.74 -28.23
C PHE A 284 -0.59 7.24 -28.36
N LEU A 285 0.29 6.72 -27.50
CA LEU A 285 0.65 5.29 -27.49
C LEU A 285 -0.40 4.40 -26.81
N MET A 286 -1.31 4.99 -26.01
CA MET A 286 -2.31 4.27 -25.20
C MET A 286 -3.73 4.31 -25.74
N PHE A 287 -4.21 5.47 -26.21
CA PHE A 287 -5.65 5.70 -26.41
C PHE A 287 -6.21 5.45 -27.81
N PRO A 288 -5.51 5.74 -28.92
CA PRO A 288 -6.01 5.50 -30.28
C PRO A 288 -6.53 4.07 -30.50
N ALA A 289 -7.38 3.88 -31.51
CA ALA A 289 -7.95 2.56 -31.81
C ALA A 289 -6.84 1.51 -32.05
N ASN A 290 -5.79 1.89 -32.77
CA ASN A 290 -4.62 1.05 -33.08
C ASN A 290 -3.41 1.39 -32.21
N ALA A 291 -3.62 1.81 -30.96
CA ALA A 291 -2.53 2.24 -30.11
C ALA A 291 -1.57 1.07 -29.81
N PRO A 292 -0.23 1.26 -29.91
CA PRO A 292 0.75 0.19 -29.72
C PRO A 292 0.69 -0.51 -28.36
N PHE A 293 0.24 0.17 -27.31
CA PHE A 293 0.14 -0.42 -25.97
C PHE A 293 -1.17 -1.18 -25.72
N LYS A 294 -2.09 -1.19 -26.68
CA LYS A 294 -3.26 -2.07 -26.61
C LYS A 294 -2.91 -3.44 -27.17
N THR A 295 -3.32 -4.47 -26.45
CA THR A 295 -3.22 -5.87 -26.89
C THR A 295 -4.63 -6.45 -27.02
N PHE A 296 -4.83 -7.34 -27.98
CA PHE A 296 -6.09 -8.04 -28.10
C PHE A 296 -6.26 -9.02 -26.94
N GLU A 297 -7.35 -8.88 -26.19
CA GLU A 297 -7.69 -9.75 -25.07
C GLU A 297 -8.85 -10.65 -25.51
N GLU A 298 -8.56 -11.93 -25.81
CA GLU A 298 -9.54 -12.89 -26.33
C GLU A 298 -10.80 -13.00 -25.46
N SER A 299 -10.63 -12.96 -24.14
CA SER A 299 -11.72 -13.06 -23.16
C SER A 299 -12.73 -11.90 -23.25
N LYS A 300 -12.33 -10.75 -23.78
CA LYS A 300 -13.18 -9.55 -23.91
C LYS A 300 -13.47 -9.21 -25.38
N ASN A 301 -12.91 -9.96 -26.32
CA ASN A 301 -12.97 -9.70 -27.76
C ASN A 301 -12.65 -8.22 -28.11
N ALA A 302 -11.69 -7.63 -27.40
CA ALA A 302 -11.41 -6.19 -27.47
C ALA A 302 -9.92 -5.88 -27.31
N MET A 303 -9.50 -4.75 -27.86
CA MET A 303 -8.15 -4.19 -27.65
C MET A 303 -8.09 -3.49 -26.28
N THR A 304 -7.30 -4.02 -25.35
CA THR A 304 -7.24 -3.52 -23.97
C THR A 304 -5.83 -3.07 -23.58
N LEU A 305 -5.74 -2.18 -22.59
CA LEU A 305 -4.47 -1.76 -21.98
C LEU A 305 -4.00 -2.69 -20.87
N THR A 306 -4.71 -3.81 -20.61
CA THR A 306 -4.46 -4.69 -19.46
C THR A 306 -3.01 -5.16 -19.40
N PHE A 307 -2.46 -5.60 -20.55
CA PHE A 307 -1.08 -6.07 -20.63
C PHE A 307 -0.06 -4.96 -20.33
N PHE A 308 -0.26 -3.77 -20.91
CA PHE A 308 0.61 -2.63 -20.65
C PHE A 308 0.55 -2.19 -19.18
N LEU A 309 -0.65 -2.12 -18.59
CA LEU A 309 -0.80 -1.70 -17.19
C LEU A 309 -0.16 -2.71 -16.21
N GLY A 310 -0.12 -4.00 -16.57
CA GLY A 310 0.56 -5.03 -15.78
C GLY A 310 2.08 -5.05 -15.92
N HIS A 311 2.62 -4.72 -17.10
CA HIS A 311 4.06 -4.92 -17.41
C HIS A 311 4.83 -3.66 -17.81
N GLY A 312 4.19 -2.74 -18.53
CA GLY A 312 4.80 -1.53 -19.10
C GLY A 312 4.72 -0.30 -18.18
N LEU A 313 3.94 -0.36 -17.11
CA LEU A 313 3.74 0.77 -16.19
C LEU A 313 5.04 1.18 -15.47
N ILE A 314 5.86 0.20 -15.04
CA ILE A 314 7.08 0.48 -14.27
C ILE A 314 8.12 1.26 -15.11
N PRO A 315 8.47 0.85 -16.35
CA PRO A 315 9.31 1.67 -17.23
C PRO A 315 8.71 3.05 -17.52
N ALA A 316 7.38 3.13 -17.70
CA ALA A 316 6.72 4.41 -17.94
C ALA A 316 6.85 5.36 -16.73
N MET A 317 6.79 4.84 -15.49
CA MET A 317 7.04 5.61 -14.28
C MET A 317 8.50 6.09 -14.17
N LEU A 318 9.47 5.24 -14.51
CA LEU A 318 10.87 5.66 -14.61
C LEU A 318 10.97 6.88 -15.53
N LEU A 319 10.37 6.81 -16.71
CA LEU A 319 10.41 7.91 -17.69
C LEU A 319 9.63 9.14 -17.22
N LEU A 320 8.51 8.96 -16.52
CA LEU A 320 7.70 10.03 -15.97
C LEU A 320 8.50 10.96 -15.05
N PHE A 321 9.47 10.43 -14.29
CA PHE A 321 10.35 11.23 -13.43
C PHE A 321 11.66 11.60 -14.11
N LEU A 322 12.24 10.66 -14.87
CA LEU A 322 13.51 10.87 -15.56
C LEU A 322 13.43 12.01 -16.58
N VAL A 323 12.39 12.05 -17.42
CA VAL A 323 12.26 13.03 -18.50
C VAL A 323 12.18 14.48 -17.96
N PRO A 324 11.24 14.83 -17.07
CA PRO A 324 11.21 16.18 -16.50
C PRO A 324 12.41 16.45 -15.59
N GLY A 325 12.91 15.46 -14.84
CA GLY A 325 14.11 15.62 -14.01
C GLY A 325 15.36 15.95 -14.82
N LEU A 326 15.54 15.28 -15.96
CA LEU A 326 16.63 15.55 -16.90
C LEU A 326 16.47 16.93 -17.56
N ALA A 327 15.25 17.30 -17.99
CA ALA A 327 14.98 18.61 -18.57
C ALA A 327 15.25 19.74 -17.58
N TYR A 328 14.84 19.55 -16.32
CA TYR A 328 15.14 20.46 -15.22
C TYR A 328 16.65 20.57 -15.00
N GLY A 329 17.32 19.43 -14.75
CA GLY A 329 18.73 19.39 -14.40
C GLY A 329 19.65 19.93 -15.48
N LYS A 330 19.31 19.72 -16.76
CA LYS A 330 20.00 20.37 -17.88
C LYS A 330 19.80 21.88 -17.92
N THR A 331 18.61 22.36 -17.53
CA THR A 331 18.30 23.79 -17.54
C THR A 331 19.02 24.53 -16.42
N VAL A 332 19.04 23.97 -15.21
CA VAL A 332 19.71 24.60 -14.05
C VAL A 332 21.20 24.27 -13.95
N GLY A 333 21.70 23.36 -14.79
CA GLY A 333 23.11 23.00 -14.87
C GLY A 333 23.57 21.99 -13.81
N THR A 334 22.65 21.30 -13.13
CA THR A 334 22.97 20.18 -12.22
C THR A 334 23.29 18.89 -12.96
N ILE A 335 22.81 18.73 -14.20
CA ILE A 335 23.13 17.61 -15.09
C ILE A 335 23.65 18.18 -16.42
N LYS A 336 24.97 18.16 -16.65
CA LYS A 336 25.60 18.72 -17.86
C LYS A 336 26.00 17.65 -18.86
N THR A 337 26.38 16.48 -18.36
CA THR A 337 26.92 15.36 -19.14
C THR A 337 26.14 14.07 -18.88
N SER A 338 26.41 13.04 -19.69
CA SER A 338 25.89 11.69 -19.45
C SER A 338 26.41 11.09 -18.14
N HIS A 339 27.62 11.45 -17.72
CA HIS A 339 28.20 11.02 -16.44
C HIS A 339 27.38 11.58 -15.27
N ASP A 340 27.04 12.87 -15.29
CA ASP A 340 26.21 13.49 -14.25
C ASP A 340 24.84 12.81 -14.13
N LEU A 341 24.23 12.43 -15.27
CA LEU A 341 22.97 11.70 -15.28
C LEU A 341 23.10 10.34 -14.60
N VAL A 342 24.11 9.55 -14.97
CA VAL A 342 24.37 8.24 -14.35
C VAL A 342 24.72 8.39 -12.87
N ASP A 343 25.42 9.45 -12.48
CA ASP A 343 25.75 9.73 -11.09
C ASP A 343 24.49 10.01 -10.26
N THR A 344 23.50 10.75 -10.79
CA THR A 344 22.21 10.95 -10.09
C THR A 344 21.46 9.64 -9.85
N MET A 345 21.44 8.74 -10.83
CA MET A 345 20.85 7.40 -10.68
C MET A 345 21.64 6.55 -9.68
N THR A 346 22.97 6.60 -9.73
CA THR A 346 23.86 5.84 -8.86
C THR A 346 23.69 6.27 -7.40
N LYS A 347 23.62 7.57 -7.13
CA LYS A 347 23.34 8.11 -5.78
C LYS A 347 21.99 7.62 -5.25
N ALA A 348 20.96 7.58 -6.09
CA ALA A 348 19.67 7.03 -5.70
C ALA A 348 19.76 5.55 -5.33
N MET A 349 20.48 4.74 -6.12
CA MET A 349 20.70 3.31 -5.82
C MET A 349 21.52 3.08 -4.55
N GLN A 350 22.52 3.92 -4.27
CA GLN A 350 23.28 3.86 -3.01
C GLN A 350 22.38 4.05 -1.79
N GLY A 351 21.42 4.97 -1.86
CA GLY A 351 20.41 5.17 -0.82
C GLY A 351 19.51 3.96 -0.58
N MET A 352 19.41 3.04 -1.54
CA MET A 352 18.59 1.84 -1.46
C MET A 352 19.30 0.62 -0.84
N GLY A 353 20.56 0.76 -0.39
CA GLY A 353 21.33 -0.36 0.17
C GLY A 353 20.62 -1.08 1.32
N GLY A 354 20.01 -0.34 2.26
CA GLY A 354 19.23 -0.90 3.36
C GLY A 354 17.96 -1.62 2.90
N TYR A 355 17.30 -1.10 1.85
CA TYR A 355 16.12 -1.72 1.25
C TYR A 355 16.47 -3.06 0.58
N LEU A 356 17.59 -3.16 -0.15
CA LEU A 356 18.04 -4.41 -0.77
C LEU A 356 18.23 -5.53 0.25
N VAL A 357 18.90 -5.22 1.37
CA VAL A 357 19.14 -6.20 2.45
C VAL A 357 17.82 -6.66 3.07
N LEU A 358 16.90 -5.75 3.36
CA LEU A 358 15.60 -6.14 3.90
C LEU A 358 14.78 -6.95 2.90
N ALA A 359 14.71 -6.52 1.63
CA ALA A 359 13.94 -7.20 0.60
C ALA A 359 14.40 -8.65 0.41
N PHE A 360 15.70 -8.93 0.58
CA PHE A 360 16.23 -10.29 0.56
C PHE A 360 15.56 -11.20 1.60
N PHE A 361 15.58 -10.80 2.88
CA PHE A 361 15.00 -11.62 3.96
C PHE A 361 13.46 -11.64 3.90
N ALA A 362 12.83 -10.54 3.49
CA ALA A 362 11.38 -10.51 3.28
C ALA A 362 10.94 -11.47 2.18
N ALA A 363 11.67 -11.52 1.06
CA ALA A 363 11.42 -12.45 -0.03
C ALA A 363 11.51 -13.91 0.44
N GLN A 364 12.53 -14.27 1.22
CA GLN A 364 12.66 -15.63 1.77
C GLN A 364 11.48 -15.98 2.67
N PHE A 365 11.12 -15.10 3.61
CA PHE A 365 9.99 -15.31 4.50
C PHE A 365 8.69 -15.56 3.71
N VAL A 366 8.36 -14.69 2.75
CA VAL A 366 7.14 -14.80 1.95
C VAL A 366 7.15 -16.09 1.13
N SER A 367 8.25 -16.43 0.47
CA SER A 367 8.37 -17.66 -0.30
C SER A 367 8.23 -18.91 0.59
N TYR A 368 8.83 -18.92 1.77
CA TYR A 368 8.74 -20.04 2.71
C TYR A 368 7.31 -20.18 3.25
N PHE A 369 6.68 -19.07 3.61
CA PHE A 369 5.31 -19.06 4.11
C PHE A 369 4.31 -19.55 3.05
N ASN A 370 4.52 -19.18 1.79
CA ASN A 370 3.74 -19.68 0.66
C ASN A 370 4.02 -21.17 0.39
N LYS A 371 5.29 -21.59 0.33
CA LYS A 371 5.68 -22.98 0.06
C LYS A 371 5.14 -23.96 1.10
N THR A 372 5.04 -23.53 2.34
CA THR A 372 4.58 -24.34 3.48
C THR A 372 3.06 -24.46 3.56
N ASN A 373 2.31 -23.71 2.75
CA ASN A 373 0.84 -23.59 2.79
C ASN A 373 0.27 -23.08 4.13
N LEU A 374 1.10 -22.59 5.06
CA LEU A 374 0.64 -22.18 6.39
C LEU A 374 -0.32 -20.97 6.34
N GLY A 375 -0.09 -20.03 5.43
CA GLY A 375 -0.98 -18.88 5.24
C GLY A 375 -2.37 -19.29 4.75
N LEU A 376 -2.44 -20.27 3.86
CA LEU A 376 -3.69 -20.83 3.34
C LEU A 376 -4.47 -21.56 4.44
N ILE A 377 -3.78 -22.41 5.22
CA ILE A 377 -4.40 -23.15 6.34
C ILE A 377 -4.93 -22.19 7.41
N LEU A 378 -4.16 -21.15 7.77
CA LEU A 378 -4.59 -20.14 8.73
C LEU A 378 -5.86 -19.41 8.25
N ALA A 379 -5.91 -19.04 6.97
CA ALA A 379 -7.05 -18.34 6.40
C ALA A 379 -8.33 -19.19 6.41
N LYS A 380 -8.26 -20.48 6.05
CA LYS A 380 -9.43 -21.38 6.13
C LYS A 380 -9.87 -21.64 7.56
N ASN A 381 -8.95 -21.93 8.48
CA ASN A 381 -9.30 -22.16 9.88
C ASN A 381 -9.97 -20.92 10.49
N GLY A 382 -9.53 -19.71 10.11
CA GLY A 382 -10.20 -18.47 10.48
C GLY A 382 -11.63 -18.40 9.92
N ALA A 383 -11.85 -18.88 8.70
CA ALA A 383 -13.17 -18.94 8.09
C ALA A 383 -14.12 -19.95 8.74
N ASP A 384 -13.63 -21.15 9.03
CA ASP A 384 -14.41 -22.19 9.72
C ASP A 384 -14.77 -21.78 11.15
N PHE A 385 -13.86 -21.08 11.81
CA PHE A 385 -14.15 -20.47 13.10
C PHE A 385 -15.30 -19.46 13.00
N LEU A 386 -15.28 -18.55 12.02
CA LEU A 386 -16.36 -17.58 11.85
C LEU A 386 -17.71 -18.22 11.52
N ASP A 387 -17.72 -19.26 10.69
CA ASP A 387 -18.93 -20.02 10.36
C ASP A 387 -19.54 -20.66 11.62
N SER A 388 -18.69 -21.25 12.48
CA SER A 388 -19.15 -21.95 13.69
C SER A 388 -19.88 -21.08 14.71
N ILE A 389 -19.66 -19.76 14.70
CA ILE A 389 -20.29 -18.82 15.65
C ILE A 389 -21.75 -18.51 15.25
N ASN A 390 -22.19 -18.85 14.03
CA ASN A 390 -23.56 -18.64 13.53
C ASN A 390 -24.04 -17.17 13.60
N LEU A 391 -23.13 -16.20 13.47
CA LEU A 391 -23.49 -14.79 13.38
C LEU A 391 -24.14 -14.47 12.02
N LYS A 392 -25.07 -13.52 11.99
CA LYS A 392 -25.75 -13.06 10.77
C LYS A 392 -25.73 -11.54 10.68
N GLY A 393 -25.85 -11.00 9.47
CA GLY A 393 -26.00 -9.56 9.24
C GLY A 393 -24.77 -8.74 9.69
N LEU A 394 -25.03 -7.61 10.33
CA LEU A 394 -23.98 -6.63 10.68
C LEU A 394 -22.88 -7.17 11.63
N PRO A 395 -23.18 -7.93 12.70
CA PRO A 395 -22.14 -8.55 13.53
C PRO A 395 -21.16 -9.42 12.75
N LEU A 396 -21.66 -10.18 11.77
CA LEU A 396 -20.83 -11.03 10.91
C LEU A 396 -19.91 -10.19 10.02
N LEU A 397 -20.42 -9.11 9.42
CA LEU A 397 -19.62 -8.18 8.60
C LEU A 397 -18.51 -7.51 9.41
N LEU A 398 -18.81 -7.06 10.63
CA LEU A 398 -17.81 -6.43 11.50
C LEU A 398 -16.72 -7.42 11.92
N LEU A 399 -17.10 -8.64 12.28
CA LEU A 399 -16.13 -9.67 12.64
C LEU A 399 -15.29 -10.08 11.43
N PHE A 400 -15.87 -10.06 10.23
CA PHE A 400 -15.15 -10.29 8.98
C PHE A 400 -14.14 -9.18 8.65
N ILE A 401 -14.50 -7.91 8.87
CA ILE A 401 -13.55 -6.78 8.78
C ILE A 401 -12.36 -7.01 9.71
N LEU A 402 -12.62 -7.40 10.96
CA LEU A 402 -11.56 -7.67 11.95
C LEU A 402 -10.69 -8.86 11.55
N LEU A 403 -11.28 -9.93 11.02
CA LEU A 403 -10.52 -11.08 10.51
C LEU A 403 -9.64 -10.66 9.33
N SER A 404 -10.19 -9.93 8.36
CA SER A 404 -9.43 -9.41 7.21
C SER A 404 -8.26 -8.53 7.69
N ALA A 405 -8.52 -7.60 8.61
CA ALA A 405 -7.52 -6.72 9.20
C ALA A 405 -6.41 -7.48 9.93
N PHE A 406 -6.76 -8.55 10.66
CA PHE A 406 -5.81 -9.42 11.36
C PHE A 406 -4.96 -10.23 10.38
N LEU A 407 -5.58 -10.89 9.39
CA LEU A 407 -4.87 -11.67 8.37
C LEU A 407 -3.94 -10.79 7.54
N ASN A 408 -4.32 -9.54 7.30
CA ASN A 408 -3.49 -8.57 6.59
C ASN A 408 -2.16 -8.27 7.29
N LEU A 409 -2.08 -8.45 8.62
CA LEU A 409 -0.81 -8.32 9.33
C LEU A 409 0.22 -9.35 8.87
N PHE A 410 -0.22 -10.53 8.41
CA PHE A 410 0.62 -11.64 7.97
C PHE A 410 0.79 -11.72 6.45
N MET A 411 -0.19 -11.22 5.70
CA MET A 411 -0.22 -11.32 4.25
C MET A 411 -0.61 -9.96 3.65
N GLY A 412 0.35 -9.11 3.33
CA GLY A 412 0.08 -7.74 2.85
C GLY A 412 -0.51 -7.64 1.42
N SER A 413 -0.57 -8.73 0.66
CA SER A 413 -1.14 -8.71 -0.70
C SER A 413 -2.66 -8.77 -0.65
N ALA A 414 -3.32 -7.74 -1.21
CA ALA A 414 -4.78 -7.67 -1.31
C ALA A 414 -5.37 -8.76 -2.22
N SER A 415 -4.71 -9.11 -3.32
CA SER A 415 -5.23 -10.14 -4.22
C SER A 415 -4.97 -11.56 -3.71
N ALA A 416 -3.82 -11.83 -3.08
CA ALA A 416 -3.52 -13.15 -2.55
C ALA A 416 -4.44 -13.53 -1.38
N LYS A 417 -4.66 -12.61 -0.44
CA LYS A 417 -5.63 -12.80 0.65
C LYS A 417 -7.03 -13.03 0.10
N TRP A 418 -7.48 -12.17 -0.82
CA TRP A 418 -8.83 -12.25 -1.35
C TRP A 418 -9.07 -13.53 -2.15
N ALA A 419 -8.08 -14.02 -2.90
CA ALA A 419 -8.19 -15.29 -3.63
C ALA A 419 -8.44 -16.49 -2.72
N ILE A 420 -8.01 -16.43 -1.45
CA ILE A 420 -8.23 -17.48 -0.47
C ILE A 420 -9.54 -17.27 0.29
N MET A 421 -9.82 -16.02 0.68
CA MET A 421 -10.98 -15.68 1.48
C MET A 421 -12.28 -15.69 0.67
N ALA A 422 -12.27 -15.17 -0.57
CA ALA A 422 -13.47 -15.00 -1.36
C ALA A 422 -14.23 -16.32 -1.61
N PRO A 423 -13.59 -17.43 -2.03
CA PRO A 423 -14.29 -18.71 -2.27
C PRO A 423 -15.00 -19.28 -1.04
N ILE A 424 -14.57 -18.89 0.17
CA ILE A 424 -15.17 -19.34 1.42
C ILE A 424 -16.27 -18.38 1.87
N PHE A 425 -15.93 -17.10 1.97
CA PHE A 425 -16.80 -16.11 2.61
C PHE A 425 -17.85 -15.52 1.68
N VAL A 426 -17.57 -15.39 0.39
CA VAL A 426 -18.53 -14.80 -0.55
C VAL A 426 -19.77 -15.70 -0.69
N PRO A 427 -19.65 -17.02 -0.94
CA PRO A 427 -20.82 -17.91 -0.96
C PRO A 427 -21.54 -18.00 0.39
N MET A 428 -20.79 -18.06 1.50
CA MET A 428 -21.36 -18.09 2.84
C MET A 428 -22.22 -16.86 3.12
N MET A 429 -21.69 -15.66 2.89
CA MET A 429 -22.40 -14.39 3.11
C MET A 429 -23.61 -14.26 2.17
N TYR A 430 -23.48 -14.71 0.92
CA TYR A 430 -24.58 -14.79 -0.04
C TYR A 430 -25.73 -15.64 0.48
N ASN A 431 -25.45 -16.86 0.97
CA ASN A 431 -26.45 -17.77 1.52
C ASN A 431 -27.10 -17.22 2.80
N LEU A 432 -26.43 -16.34 3.52
CA LEU A 432 -26.96 -15.61 4.67
C LEU A 432 -27.71 -14.32 4.29
N GLY A 433 -27.89 -14.05 2.99
CA GLY A 433 -28.68 -12.94 2.45
C GLY A 433 -27.92 -11.62 2.32
N LEU A 434 -26.59 -11.61 2.44
CA LEU A 434 -25.73 -10.44 2.24
C LEU A 434 -25.16 -10.43 0.82
N SER A 435 -25.11 -9.27 0.17
CA SER A 435 -24.61 -9.23 -1.19
C SER A 435 -23.10 -9.52 -1.27
N PRO A 436 -22.64 -10.14 -2.37
CA PRO A 436 -21.21 -10.36 -2.61
C PRO A 436 -20.41 -9.06 -2.67
N ALA A 437 -21.00 -8.00 -3.21
CA ALA A 437 -20.41 -6.67 -3.28
C ALA A 437 -20.17 -6.06 -1.88
N LEU A 438 -21.11 -6.24 -0.96
CA LEU A 438 -20.97 -5.81 0.43
C LEU A 438 -19.87 -6.60 1.17
N THR A 439 -19.78 -7.90 0.89
CA THR A 439 -18.70 -8.75 1.44
C THR A 439 -17.32 -8.27 0.95
N GLN A 440 -17.21 -7.90 -0.34
CA GLN A 440 -15.98 -7.31 -0.89
C GLN A 440 -15.62 -5.96 -0.25
N VAL A 441 -16.61 -5.11 0.06
CA VAL A 441 -16.39 -3.87 0.82
C VAL A 441 -15.81 -4.17 2.20
N ALA A 442 -16.42 -5.10 2.95
CA ALA A 442 -15.93 -5.48 4.27
C ALA A 442 -14.49 -5.99 4.23
N TYR A 443 -14.14 -6.78 3.21
CA TYR A 443 -12.76 -7.20 2.98
C TYR A 443 -11.81 -6.02 2.77
N ARG A 444 -12.15 -5.09 1.86
CA ARG A 444 -11.34 -3.90 1.53
C ARG A 444 -11.03 -3.01 2.72
N ILE A 445 -12.00 -2.85 3.63
CA ILE A 445 -11.84 -2.07 4.85
C ILE A 445 -10.72 -2.69 5.71
N GLY A 446 -10.81 -4.00 5.97
CA GLY A 446 -9.81 -4.71 6.78
C GLY A 446 -8.43 -4.74 6.13
N ASP A 447 -8.39 -5.05 4.83
CA ASP A 447 -7.16 -5.12 4.02
C ASP A 447 -6.42 -3.78 4.01
N SER A 448 -7.12 -2.67 3.83
CA SER A 448 -6.45 -1.36 3.74
C SER A 448 -6.00 -0.85 5.11
N SER A 449 -6.86 -0.97 6.14
CA SER A 449 -6.67 -0.27 7.42
C SER A 449 -5.40 -0.67 8.16
N THR A 450 -4.95 -1.92 8.04
CA THR A 450 -3.77 -2.43 8.78
C THR A 450 -2.49 -2.49 7.96
N ASN A 451 -2.51 -2.08 6.68
CA ASN A 451 -1.31 -2.07 5.82
C ASN A 451 -0.16 -1.24 6.40
N ILE A 452 -0.50 -0.17 7.11
CA ILE A 452 0.44 0.79 7.68
C ILE A 452 1.03 0.38 9.03
N ILE A 453 0.64 -0.77 9.60
CA ILE A 453 1.18 -1.27 10.88
C ILE A 453 1.85 -2.64 10.75
N THR A 454 1.92 -3.21 9.55
CA THR A 454 2.60 -4.49 9.33
C THR A 454 3.99 -4.29 8.71
N PRO A 455 5.06 -4.83 9.35
CA PRO A 455 6.39 -4.82 8.75
C PRO A 455 6.48 -5.76 7.54
N LEU A 456 5.50 -6.66 7.36
CA LEU A 456 5.43 -7.62 6.25
C LEU A 456 4.93 -6.99 4.95
N MET A 457 4.47 -5.74 4.99
CA MET A 457 4.10 -5.00 3.81
C MET A 457 5.33 -4.62 2.99
N SER A 458 5.25 -4.87 1.68
CA SER A 458 6.33 -4.76 0.68
C SER A 458 7.14 -3.46 0.68
N TYR A 459 6.50 -2.34 1.02
CA TYR A 459 7.08 -0.99 1.03
C TYR A 459 7.41 -0.49 2.43
N PHE A 460 7.04 -1.19 3.51
CA PHE A 460 7.17 -0.69 4.89
C PHE A 460 8.60 -0.26 5.24
N ALA A 461 9.59 -1.07 4.84
CA ALA A 461 10.99 -0.76 5.07
C ALA A 461 11.51 0.43 4.26
N MET A 462 10.99 0.64 3.05
CA MET A 462 11.32 1.83 2.28
C MET A 462 10.87 3.09 3.03
N ILE A 463 9.69 3.05 3.66
CA ILE A 463 9.20 4.19 4.45
C ILE A 463 10.14 4.47 5.62
N VAL A 464 10.69 3.44 6.28
CA VAL A 464 11.73 3.62 7.31
C VAL A 464 12.96 4.31 6.74
N VAL A 465 13.44 3.92 5.56
CA VAL A 465 14.57 4.58 4.89
C VAL A 465 14.25 6.05 4.58
N PHE A 466 13.02 6.37 4.16
CA PHE A 466 12.59 7.76 3.97
C PHE A 466 12.57 8.55 5.27
N MET A 467 12.17 7.94 6.40
CA MET A 467 12.24 8.60 7.72
C MET A 467 13.69 8.87 8.13
N GLN A 468 14.58 7.91 7.90
CA GLN A 468 16.01 8.01 8.23
C GLN A 468 16.74 9.16 7.53
N LYS A 469 16.18 9.68 6.43
CA LYS A 469 16.66 10.90 5.78
C LYS A 469 16.50 12.16 6.67
N TYR A 470 15.47 12.19 7.51
CA TYR A 470 15.12 13.35 8.35
C TYR A 470 15.44 13.15 9.82
N ASP A 471 15.45 11.90 10.27
CA ASP A 471 15.79 11.48 11.63
C ASP A 471 16.49 10.10 11.59
N LYS A 472 17.79 10.07 11.86
CA LYS A 472 18.63 8.87 11.70
C LYS A 472 18.30 7.74 12.69
N ASP A 473 17.68 8.08 13.83
CA ASP A 473 17.35 7.11 14.87
C ASP A 473 16.00 6.43 14.63
N SER A 474 15.23 6.90 13.65
CA SER A 474 13.97 6.31 13.24
C SER A 474 14.14 4.87 12.74
N GLY A 475 13.32 3.97 13.30
CA GLY A 475 13.26 2.56 12.94
C GLY A 475 11.84 2.02 12.76
N LEU A 476 11.68 0.70 12.68
CA LEU A 476 10.36 0.07 12.53
C LEU A 476 9.40 0.42 13.67
N GLY A 477 9.87 0.43 14.91
CA GLY A 477 9.05 0.74 16.07
C GLY A 477 8.54 2.19 16.03
N THR A 478 9.38 3.10 15.55
CA THR A 478 9.02 4.51 15.35
C THR A 478 7.91 4.64 14.31
N LEU A 479 8.10 4.03 13.13
CA LEU A 479 7.08 4.03 12.09
C LEU A 479 5.77 3.37 12.55
N THR A 480 5.85 2.21 13.20
CA THR A 480 4.67 1.47 13.69
C THR A 480 3.92 2.28 14.74
N SER A 481 4.61 2.89 15.70
CA SER A 481 4.02 3.76 16.72
C SER A 481 3.30 4.96 16.11
N MET A 482 3.92 5.60 15.12
CA MET A 482 3.30 6.71 14.39
C MET A 482 2.08 6.28 13.57
N MET A 483 2.11 5.09 12.96
CA MET A 483 1.02 4.60 12.11
C MET A 483 -0.13 3.96 12.88
N LEU A 484 0.10 3.47 14.09
CA LEU A 484 -0.93 2.78 14.89
C LEU A 484 -2.19 3.65 15.12
N PRO A 485 -2.09 4.95 15.47
CA PRO A 485 -3.25 5.83 15.54
C PRO A 485 -4.04 5.91 14.22
N TYR A 486 -3.35 6.01 13.07
CA TYR A 486 -4.02 6.05 11.77
C TYR A 486 -4.76 4.74 11.52
N SER A 487 -4.10 3.61 11.72
CA SER A 487 -4.67 2.28 11.46
C SER A 487 -5.93 2.04 12.28
N MET A 488 -5.88 2.34 13.58
CA MET A 488 -7.04 2.19 14.46
C MET A 488 -8.18 3.15 14.10
N CYS A 489 -7.86 4.42 13.79
CA CYS A 489 -8.88 5.40 13.43
C CYS A 489 -9.50 5.11 12.06
N PHE A 490 -8.73 4.60 11.09
CA PHE A 490 -9.25 4.16 9.80
C PHE A 490 -10.12 2.92 9.96
N LEU A 491 -9.67 1.90 10.69
CA LEU A 491 -10.44 0.69 10.92
C LEU A 491 -11.78 1.01 11.59
N VAL A 492 -11.78 1.84 12.63
CA VAL A 492 -13.00 2.26 13.34
C VAL A 492 -13.86 3.17 12.45
N GLY A 493 -13.29 4.22 11.86
CA GLY A 493 -14.02 5.19 11.05
C GLY A 493 -14.69 4.53 9.85
N TRP A 494 -13.97 3.65 9.16
CA TRP A 494 -14.47 2.96 7.98
C TRP A 494 -15.50 1.87 8.31
N SER A 495 -15.32 1.17 9.44
CA SER A 495 -16.35 0.27 9.98
C SER A 495 -17.62 1.02 10.37
N LEU A 496 -17.50 2.21 10.98
CA LEU A 496 -18.64 3.07 11.28
C LEU A 496 -19.35 3.55 10.00
N LEU A 497 -18.60 3.92 8.97
CA LEU A 497 -19.18 4.24 7.66
C LEU A 497 -19.96 3.04 7.11
N MET A 498 -19.41 1.83 7.18
CA MET A 498 -20.10 0.60 6.76
C MET A 498 -21.38 0.35 7.57
N ILE A 499 -21.34 0.52 8.90
CA ILE A 499 -22.53 0.39 9.76
C ILE A 499 -23.62 1.38 9.32
N VAL A 500 -23.27 2.65 9.16
CA VAL A 500 -24.22 3.69 8.73
C VAL A 500 -24.77 3.36 7.34
N TRP A 501 -23.92 2.93 6.42
CA TRP A 501 -24.32 2.54 5.07
C TRP A 501 -25.31 1.38 5.08
N TYR A 502 -25.02 0.36 5.89
CA TYR A 502 -25.87 -0.81 6.07
C TYR A 502 -27.24 -0.46 6.63
N LEU A 503 -27.30 0.44 7.62
CA LEU A 503 -28.54 0.86 8.26
C LEU A 503 -29.40 1.75 7.36
N ILE A 504 -28.80 2.58 6.51
CA ILE A 504 -29.56 3.45 5.58
C ILE A 504 -30.09 2.66 4.38
N GLY A 505 -29.50 1.50 4.06
CA GLY A 505 -29.98 0.67 2.96
C GLY A 505 -29.46 1.08 1.58
N ILE A 506 -28.39 1.88 1.50
CA ILE A 506 -27.89 2.40 0.22
C ILE A 506 -27.07 1.32 -0.50
N PRO A 507 -27.23 1.13 -1.82
CA PRO A 507 -26.34 0.27 -2.61
C PRO A 507 -24.86 0.65 -2.43
N VAL A 508 -23.96 -0.33 -2.39
CA VAL A 508 -22.51 -0.07 -2.28
C VAL A 508 -21.88 0.38 -3.60
N GLY A 509 -22.60 0.19 -4.70
CA GLY A 509 -22.26 0.65 -6.04
C GLY A 509 -23.44 0.49 -7.00
N PRO A 510 -23.27 0.85 -8.28
CA PRO A 510 -24.26 0.58 -9.32
C PRO A 510 -24.61 -0.91 -9.34
N GLU A 511 -25.92 -1.23 -9.36
CA GLU A 511 -26.45 -2.61 -9.40
C GLU A 511 -25.94 -3.53 -8.27
N ALA A 512 -25.48 -2.95 -7.17
CA ALA A 512 -24.89 -3.68 -6.05
C ALA A 512 -25.62 -3.35 -4.74
N PRO A 513 -26.82 -3.92 -4.51
CA PRO A 513 -27.59 -3.70 -3.30
C PRO A 513 -26.92 -4.38 -2.10
N LEU A 514 -27.43 -4.16 -0.89
CA LEU A 514 -26.85 -4.73 0.32
C LEU A 514 -27.29 -6.18 0.58
N HIS A 515 -28.49 -6.54 0.11
CA HIS A 515 -29.07 -7.85 0.30
C HIS A 515 -29.30 -8.58 -1.00
N VAL A 516 -29.20 -9.92 -0.96
CA VAL A 516 -29.43 -10.77 -2.13
C VAL A 516 -30.86 -10.66 -2.67
N GLN A 517 -31.84 -10.47 -1.77
CA GLN A 517 -33.25 -10.34 -2.16
C GLN A 517 -33.49 -9.15 -3.10
N ASP A 518 -32.77 -8.05 -2.88
CA ASP A 518 -32.87 -6.84 -3.69
C ASP A 518 -32.23 -7.00 -5.09
N MET A 519 -31.31 -7.97 -5.25
CA MET A 519 -30.69 -8.29 -6.54
C MET A 519 -31.69 -8.98 -7.48
N VAL A 520 -32.54 -9.84 -6.93
CA VAL A 520 -33.53 -10.60 -7.72
C VAL A 520 -34.63 -9.67 -8.24
N SER A 521 -35.05 -8.68 -7.46
CA SER A 521 -36.04 -7.67 -7.89
C SER A 521 -35.56 -6.77 -9.04
N MET A 522 -34.25 -6.62 -9.25
CA MET A 522 -33.70 -5.85 -10.39
C MET A 522 -33.64 -6.65 -11.70
N LEU A 523 -33.75 -7.99 -11.65
CA LEU A 523 -33.82 -8.83 -12.85
C LEU A 523 -35.23 -8.90 -13.48
N PHE A 524 -36.25 -8.38 -12.78
CA PHE A 524 -37.67 -8.41 -13.20
C PHE A 524 -38.23 -7.03 -13.58
N ILE A 525 -37.37 -6.02 -13.75
CA ILE A 525 -37.68 -4.70 -14.33
C ILE A 525 -36.81 -4.56 -15.58
#